data_AF-A0A1V2Q5S2-F1
#
_entry.id   AF-A0A1V2Q5S2-F1
#
_cell.length_a   1.000
_cell.length_b   1.000
_cell.length_c   1.000
_cell.angle_alpha   90.00
_cell.angle_beta   90.00
_cell.angle_gamma   90.00
#
_symmetry.space_group_name_H-M   'P 1'
#
loop_
_entity.id
_entity.type
_entity.pdbx_description
1 polymer ?
#
loop_
_entity_poly.entity_id
_entity_poly.type
_entity_poly.pdbx_seq_one_letter_code
_entity_poly.pdbx_strand_id
1 'polypeptide(L)'
;MRRTPQEKKRLSYAKDRRNVYGENDKSSRKNIPRGRQRAHRANRRGADQALRAALGPADEAVADRAEQVVRTRRPAVFRKAPDAPLGEVVAGRLRRRVRLGMDQAERSEARVERVHRHWPTP
;
A
#
# COMPACT_ATOMS: atom_id res chain seq x y z
N MET A 1 11.68 -21.19 13.63
CA MET A 1 12.42 -21.70 12.46
C MET A 1 13.44 -20.67 11.99
N ARG A 2 14.73 -21.02 11.90
CA ARG A 2 15.82 -20.08 11.54
C ARG A 2 15.98 -20.05 10.02
N ARG A 3 15.81 -18.88 9.41
CA ARG A 3 15.97 -18.71 7.95
C ARG A 3 17.43 -18.77 7.53
N THR A 4 17.72 -19.42 6.41
CA THR A 4 19.06 -19.42 5.81
C THR A 4 19.43 -18.02 5.28
N PRO A 5 20.72 -17.70 5.09
CA PRO A 5 21.14 -16.45 4.47
C PRO A 5 20.48 -16.20 3.10
N GLN A 6 20.33 -17.25 2.29
CA GLN A 6 19.70 -17.19 0.96
C GLN A 6 18.21 -16.85 1.07
N GLU A 7 17.50 -17.46 2.02
CA GLU A 7 16.09 -17.13 2.29
C GLU A 7 15.91 -15.71 2.82
N LYS A 8 16.81 -15.25 3.70
CA LYS A 8 16.80 -13.86 4.18
C LYS A 8 16.99 -12.89 3.02
N LYS A 9 17.93 -13.18 2.11
CA LYS A 9 18.19 -12.35 0.94
C LYS A 9 16.99 -12.31 -0.02
N ARG A 10 16.37 -13.46 -0.28
CA ARG A 10 15.14 -13.55 -1.07
C ARG A 10 14.02 -12.71 -0.48
N LEU A 11 13.81 -12.82 0.82
CA LEU A 11 12.78 -12.04 1.52
C LEU A 11 13.12 -10.54 1.55
N SER A 12 14.39 -10.17 1.61
CA SER A 12 14.81 -8.78 1.52
C SER A 12 14.46 -8.18 0.17
N TYR A 13 14.80 -8.84 -0.95
CA TYR A 13 14.41 -8.36 -2.27
C TYR A 13 12.89 -8.24 -2.44
N ALA A 14 12.14 -9.10 -1.76
CA ALA A 14 10.70 -9.18 -1.85
C ALA A 14 9.91 -8.19 -1.00
N LYS A 15 10.36 -8.02 0.23
CA LYS A 15 9.57 -7.37 1.29
C LYS A 15 10.16 -6.04 1.69
N ASP A 16 11.47 -5.81 1.49
CA ASP A 16 12.03 -4.48 1.68
C ASP A 16 11.51 -3.58 0.55
N ARG A 17 10.84 -2.49 0.93
CA ARG A 17 10.21 -1.54 0.01
C ARG A 17 10.97 -0.23 0.05
N ARG A 18 11.15 0.39 -1.12
CA ARG A 18 11.91 1.62 -1.28
C ARG A 18 11.09 2.64 -2.04
N ASN A 19 11.16 3.88 -1.57
CA ASN A 19 10.59 4.99 -2.32
C ASN A 19 11.38 5.17 -3.62
N VAL A 20 10.69 5.29 -4.75
CA VAL A 20 11.30 5.45 -6.09
C VAL A 20 11.16 6.86 -6.63
N TYR A 21 11.74 7.10 -7.81
CA TYR A 21 11.78 8.42 -8.43
C TYR A 21 10.37 9.01 -8.61
N GLY A 22 10.18 10.25 -8.17
CA GLY A 22 8.88 10.94 -8.18
C GLY A 22 8.07 10.79 -6.88
N GLU A 23 8.46 9.89 -5.98
CA GLU A 23 7.81 9.73 -4.69
C GLU A 23 8.41 10.69 -3.64
N ASN A 24 7.54 11.33 -2.86
CA ASN A 24 7.93 12.31 -1.85
C ASN A 24 7.60 11.77 -0.45
N ASP A 25 8.65 11.56 0.36
CA ASP A 25 8.52 11.07 1.75
C ASP A 25 7.59 11.98 2.59
N LYS A 26 7.66 13.30 2.38
CA LYS A 26 6.81 14.29 3.04
C LYS A 26 5.36 14.14 2.61
N SER A 27 5.12 13.82 1.35
CA SER A 27 3.77 13.55 0.84
C SER A 27 3.19 12.31 1.53
N SER A 28 3.92 11.19 1.56
CA SER A 28 3.48 9.96 2.24
C SER A 28 3.20 10.20 3.73
N ARG A 29 4.11 10.89 4.44
CA ARG A 29 3.94 11.21 5.87
C ARG A 29 2.68 12.05 6.15
N LYS A 30 2.27 12.93 5.24
CA LYS A 30 1.08 13.77 5.40
C LYS A 30 -0.20 13.10 4.88
N ASN A 31 -0.13 12.44 3.74
CA ASN A 31 -1.30 11.95 3.02
C ASN A 31 -1.79 10.59 3.52
N ILE A 32 -0.93 9.73 4.08
CA ILE A 32 -1.38 8.48 4.71
C ILE A 32 -2.30 8.77 5.91
N PRO A 33 -1.91 9.60 6.89
CA PRO A 33 -2.82 10.00 7.97
C PRO A 33 -4.08 10.69 7.45
N ARG A 34 -3.97 11.60 6.47
CA ARG A 34 -5.13 12.30 5.89
C ARG A 34 -6.10 11.35 5.19
N GLY A 35 -5.61 10.37 4.44
CA GLY A 35 -6.42 9.36 3.76
C GLY A 35 -7.21 8.51 4.76
N ARG A 36 -6.54 8.04 5.82
CA ARG A 36 -7.20 7.34 6.94
C ARG A 36 -8.26 8.23 7.60
N GLN A 37 -7.93 9.48 7.89
CA GLN A 37 -8.86 10.42 8.52
C GLN A 37 -10.09 10.69 7.64
N ARG A 38 -9.92 10.81 6.32
CA ARG A 38 -11.02 10.99 5.36
C ARG A 38 -11.95 9.78 5.32
N ALA A 39 -11.40 8.56 5.32
CA ALA A 39 -12.20 7.34 5.39
C ALA A 39 -13.06 7.28 6.67
N HIS A 40 -12.46 7.56 7.84
CA HIS A 40 -13.21 7.60 9.10
C HIS A 40 -14.28 8.70 9.11
N ARG A 41 -13.96 9.90 8.61
CA ARG A 41 -14.94 11.00 8.49
C ARG A 41 -16.10 10.63 7.56
N ALA A 42 -15.83 9.95 6.45
CA ALA A 42 -16.88 9.48 5.55
C ALA A 42 -17.79 8.45 6.23
N ASN A 43 -17.23 7.50 6.99
CA ASN A 43 -18.01 6.50 7.72
C ASN A 43 -18.88 7.14 8.80
N ARG A 44 -18.32 8.05 9.60
CA ARG A 44 -19.10 8.79 10.62
C ARG A 44 -20.23 9.60 10.01
N ARG A 45 -19.92 10.44 9.01
CA ARG A 45 -20.97 11.22 8.33
C ARG A 45 -22.05 10.34 7.74
N GLY A 46 -21.68 9.18 7.20
CA GLY A 46 -22.63 8.22 6.66
C GLY A 46 -23.55 7.62 7.71
N ALA A 47 -23.02 7.31 8.90
CA ALA A 47 -23.81 6.85 10.04
C ALA A 47 -24.69 7.98 10.59
N ASP A 48 -24.14 9.17 10.82
CA ASP A 48 -24.87 10.33 11.32
C ASP A 48 -26.06 10.68 10.41
N GLN A 49 -25.87 10.63 9.09
CA GLN A 49 -26.94 10.87 8.12
C GLN A 49 -28.05 9.81 8.21
N ALA A 50 -27.71 8.55 8.39
CA ALA A 50 -28.70 7.47 8.52
C ALA A 50 -29.47 7.58 9.85
N LEU A 51 -28.77 7.89 10.95
CA LEU A 51 -29.36 8.01 12.28
C LEU A 51 -30.18 9.29 12.47
N ARG A 52 -29.93 10.35 11.69
CA ARG A 52 -30.71 11.60 11.74
C ARG A 52 -32.21 11.38 11.53
N ALA A 53 -32.59 10.38 10.74
CA ALA A 53 -33.99 10.04 10.53
C ALA A 53 -34.70 9.58 11.82
N ALA A 54 -33.95 9.05 12.80
CA ALA A 54 -34.45 8.52 14.05
C ALA A 54 -34.36 9.51 15.24
N LEU A 55 -34.01 10.79 15.00
CA LEU A 55 -33.94 11.82 16.04
C LEU A 55 -35.32 12.40 16.44
N GLY A 56 -36.39 12.04 15.73
CA GLY A 56 -37.76 12.49 15.99
C GLY A 56 -38.44 11.73 17.14
N PRO A 57 -39.77 11.83 17.25
CA PRO A 57 -40.56 11.00 18.17
C PRO A 57 -40.21 9.51 17.99
N ALA A 58 -40.24 8.75 19.08
CA ALA A 58 -39.90 7.34 19.08
C ALA A 58 -40.84 6.57 18.13
N ASP A 59 -40.27 6.07 17.04
CA ASP A 59 -40.92 5.22 16.04
C ASP A 59 -39.98 4.04 15.77
N GLU A 60 -40.42 2.85 16.16
CA GLU A 60 -39.65 1.61 16.07
C GLU A 60 -39.33 1.25 14.62
N ALA A 61 -40.26 1.44 13.69
CA ALA A 61 -40.03 1.14 12.27
C ALA A 61 -38.99 2.09 11.65
N VAL A 62 -38.96 3.36 12.08
CA VAL A 62 -37.94 4.33 11.65
C VAL A 62 -36.58 4.00 12.25
N ALA A 63 -36.53 3.61 13.54
CA ALA A 63 -35.31 3.22 14.22
C ALA A 63 -34.68 1.96 13.58
N ASP A 64 -35.48 0.93 13.34
CA ASP A 64 -35.04 -0.33 12.70
C ASP A 64 -34.49 -0.07 11.30
N ARG A 65 -35.17 0.77 10.52
CA ARG A 65 -34.69 1.15 9.18
C ARG A 65 -33.37 1.90 9.25
N ALA A 66 -33.22 2.84 10.17
CA ALA A 66 -31.98 3.59 10.35
C ALA A 66 -30.81 2.66 10.74
N GLU A 67 -31.06 1.72 11.67
CA GLU A 67 -30.09 0.71 12.06
C GLU A 67 -29.69 -0.19 10.88
N GLN A 68 -30.66 -0.69 10.12
CA GLN A 68 -30.41 -1.55 8.97
C GLN A 68 -29.55 -0.84 7.91
N VAL A 69 -29.79 0.45 7.67
CA VAL A 69 -28.97 1.27 6.76
C VAL A 69 -27.53 1.39 7.27
N VAL A 70 -27.32 1.66 8.56
CA VAL A 70 -25.98 1.73 9.15
C VAL A 70 -25.25 0.40 9.05
N ARG A 71 -25.92 -0.71 9.36
CA ARG A 71 -25.32 -2.06 9.37
C ARG A 71 -24.97 -2.58 7.98
N THR A 72 -25.81 -2.32 6.98
CA THR A 72 -25.61 -2.82 5.60
C THR A 72 -24.68 -1.94 4.78
N ARG A 73 -24.42 -0.70 5.20
CA ARG A 73 -23.53 0.22 4.48
C ARG A 73 -22.09 -0.29 4.48
N ARG A 74 -21.54 -0.49 3.27
CA ARG A 74 -20.12 -0.79 3.10
C ARG A 74 -19.25 0.37 3.62
N PRO A 75 -18.32 0.14 4.57
CA PRO A 75 -17.47 1.19 5.08
C PRO A 75 -16.47 1.65 4.02
N ALA A 76 -16.19 2.95 3.99
CA ALA A 76 -15.03 3.49 3.29
C ALA A 76 -13.76 2.98 3.97
N VAL A 77 -12.85 2.41 3.16
CA VAL A 77 -11.58 1.85 3.63
C VAL A 77 -10.44 2.56 2.93
N PHE A 78 -9.47 3.03 3.72
CA PHE A 78 -8.20 3.50 3.20
C PHE A 78 -7.21 2.32 3.09
N ARG A 79 -6.72 2.04 1.89
CA ARG A 79 -5.67 1.05 1.65
C ARG A 79 -4.39 1.78 1.24
N LYS A 80 -3.32 1.58 2.02
CA LYS A 80 -1.99 2.08 1.63
C LYS A 80 -1.44 1.18 0.52
N ALA A 81 -1.01 1.78 -0.58
CA ALA A 81 -0.27 1.06 -1.62
C ALA A 81 1.17 0.77 -1.14
N PRO A 82 1.72 -0.42 -1.41
CA PRO A 82 3.13 -0.70 -1.12
C PRO A 82 4.05 0.04 -2.10
N ASP A 83 5.21 0.48 -1.62
CA ASP A 83 6.25 1.06 -2.49
C ASP A 83 6.96 -0.03 -3.30
N ALA A 84 7.91 0.33 -4.18
CA ALA A 84 8.60 -0.63 -5.04
C ALA A 84 9.46 -1.62 -4.24
N PRO A 85 9.45 -2.92 -4.58
CA PRO A 85 10.29 -3.91 -3.93
C PRO A 85 11.77 -3.68 -4.25
N LEU A 86 12.64 -4.00 -3.29
CA LEU A 86 14.08 -3.76 -3.40
C LEU A 86 14.70 -4.46 -4.62
N GLY A 87 14.20 -5.65 -4.99
CA GLY A 87 14.67 -6.38 -6.18
C GLY A 87 14.53 -5.56 -7.48
N GLU A 88 13.36 -4.97 -7.70
CA GLU A 88 13.09 -4.10 -8.85
C GLU A 88 13.98 -2.86 -8.84
N VAL A 89 14.13 -2.23 -7.67
CA VAL A 89 14.97 -1.03 -7.53
C VAL A 89 16.43 -1.33 -7.83
N VAL A 90 16.97 -2.45 -7.35
CA VAL A 90 18.35 -2.85 -7.65
C VAL A 90 18.52 -3.14 -9.14
N ALA A 91 17.60 -3.89 -9.76
CA ALA A 91 17.67 -4.19 -11.19
C ALA A 91 17.62 -2.91 -12.04
N GLY A 92 16.69 -1.99 -11.73
CA GLY A 92 16.59 -0.69 -12.39
C GLY A 92 17.85 0.17 -12.25
N ARG A 93 18.47 0.17 -11.05
CA ARG A 93 19.73 0.90 -10.82
C ARG A 93 20.89 0.33 -11.63
N LEU A 94 21.00 -0.99 -11.77
CA LEU A 94 22.03 -1.64 -12.58
C LEU A 94 21.87 -1.28 -14.06
N ARG A 95 20.65 -1.40 -14.60
CA ARG A 95 20.33 -1.01 -15.98
C ARG A 95 20.61 0.48 -16.24
N ARG A 96 20.32 1.36 -15.27
CA ARG A 96 20.66 2.79 -15.37
C ARG A 96 22.16 3.04 -15.47
N ARG A 97 22.99 2.30 -14.74
CA ARG A 97 24.46 2.46 -14.79
C ARG A 97 25.02 2.11 -16.16
N VAL A 98 24.53 1.03 -16.77
CA VAL A 98 24.89 0.65 -18.14
C VAL A 98 24.52 1.77 -19.11
N ARG A 99 23.29 2.30 -19.01
CA ARG A 99 22.84 3.42 -19.86
C ARG A 99 23.71 4.68 -19.74
N LEU A 100 24.29 4.91 -18.56
CA LEU A 100 25.18 6.03 -18.29
C LEU A 100 26.66 5.72 -18.58
N GLY A 101 26.98 4.54 -19.13
CA GLY A 101 28.36 4.13 -19.40
C GLY A 101 29.20 3.84 -18.14
N MET A 102 28.58 3.71 -16.97
CA MET A 102 29.27 3.52 -15.69
C MET A 102 29.59 2.05 -15.37
N ASP A 103 28.99 1.11 -16.08
CA ASP A 103 29.21 -0.33 -15.88
C ASP A 103 29.05 -1.06 -17.22
N GLN A 104 29.68 -2.23 -17.34
CA GLN A 104 29.55 -3.07 -18.53
C GLN A 104 28.19 -3.75 -18.55
N ALA A 105 27.61 -3.89 -19.75
CA ALA A 105 26.29 -4.47 -19.95
C ALA A 105 26.21 -5.92 -19.43
N GLU A 106 27.16 -6.77 -19.84
CA GLU A 106 27.21 -8.19 -19.46
C GLU A 106 27.32 -8.38 -17.94
N ARG A 107 28.24 -7.65 -17.31
CA ARG A 107 28.45 -7.69 -15.85
C ARG A 107 27.19 -7.26 -15.10
N SER A 108 26.51 -6.23 -15.60
CA SER A 108 25.27 -5.73 -14.99
C SER A 108 24.14 -6.73 -15.16
N GLU A 109 24.02 -7.36 -16.32
CA GLU A 109 22.98 -8.35 -16.61
C GLU A 109 23.14 -9.61 -15.75
N ALA A 110 24.36 -10.13 -15.61
CA ALA A 110 24.64 -11.25 -14.70
C ALA A 110 24.24 -10.93 -13.24
N ARG A 111 24.39 -9.68 -12.81
CA ARG A 111 23.96 -9.22 -11.48
C ARG A 111 22.45 -9.09 -11.37
N VAL A 112 21.78 -8.63 -12.42
CA VAL A 112 20.32 -8.55 -12.53
C VAL A 112 19.71 -9.95 -12.49
N GLU A 113 20.25 -10.90 -13.26
CA GLU A 113 19.84 -12.30 -13.26
C GLU A 113 19.99 -12.93 -11.87
N ARG A 114 21.10 -12.63 -11.17
CA ARG A 114 21.29 -13.07 -9.78
C ARG A 114 20.23 -12.49 -8.83
N VAL A 115 19.78 -11.25 -9.05
CA VAL A 115 18.68 -10.66 -8.26
C VAL A 115 17.39 -11.41 -8.55
N HIS A 116 17.05 -11.64 -9.82
CA HIS A 116 15.85 -12.39 -10.23
C HIS A 116 15.85 -13.84 -9.72
N ARG A 117 16.99 -14.52 -9.70
CA ARG A 117 17.12 -15.86 -9.10
C ARG A 117 16.71 -15.91 -7.64
N HIS A 118 16.93 -14.81 -6.91
CA HIS A 118 16.55 -14.67 -5.51
C HIS A 118 15.25 -13.86 -5.34
N TRP A 119 14.62 -13.40 -6.41
CA TRP A 119 13.42 -12.59 -6.41
C TRP A 119 12.50 -13.12 -7.52
N PRO A 120 11.65 -14.12 -7.21
CA PRO A 120 10.66 -14.56 -8.17
C PRO A 120 9.72 -13.38 -8.45
N THR A 121 9.58 -13.04 -9.72
CA THR A 121 8.55 -12.14 -10.23
C THR A 121 7.18 -12.68 -9.78
N PRO A 122 6.28 -11.85 -9.24
CA PRO A 122 4.95 -12.28 -8.83
C PRO A 122 4.11 -12.80 -10.00
#